data_AF-A0A524I650-F1
#
_entry.id   AF-A0A524I650-F1
#
_cell.length_a   1.000
_cell.length_b   1.000
_cell.length_c   1.000
_cell.angle_alpha   90.00
_cell.angle_beta   90.00
_cell.angle_gamma   90.00
#
_symmetry.space_group_name_H-M   'P 1'
#
loop_
_entity.id
_entity.type
_entity.pdbx_description
1 polymer ?
#
loop_
_entity_poly.entity_id
_entity_poly.type
_entity_poly.pdbx_seq_one_letter_code
_entity_poly.pdbx_strand_id
1 'polypeptide(L)' 'MSRVLITGANGFIGSNLCRWFRDRGWEVDALVRE' A
#
# COMPACT_ATOMS: atom_id res chain seq x y z
N MET A 1 1.62 -11.77 11.37
CA MET A 1 1.52 -11.02 10.09
C MET A 1 1.25 -9.57 10.42
N SER A 2 1.95 -8.64 9.76
CA SER A 2 1.72 -7.20 9.92
C SER A 2 0.83 -6.68 8.80
N ARG A 3 -0.06 -5.73 9.11
CA ARG A 3 -1.00 -5.11 8.17
C ARG A 3 -0.79 -3.59 8.14
N VAL A 4 -0.95 -2.97 6.97
CA VAL A 4 -0.81 -1.53 6.76
C VAL A 4 -1.91 -0.97 5.87
N LEU A 5 -2.45 0.20 6.22
CA LEU A 5 -3.32 1.01 5.38
C LEU A 5 -2.49 2.08 4.68
N ILE A 6 -2.56 2.14 3.35
CA ILE A 6 -1.90 3.17 2.53
C ILE A 6 -2.95 4.07 1.91
N THR A 7 -2.93 5.34 2.28
CA THR A 7 -3.77 6.39 1.67
C THR A 7 -3.10 6.97 0.43
N GLY A 8 -3.89 7.44 -0.55
CA GLY A 8 -3.35 7.95 -1.81
C GLY A 8 -2.62 6.86 -2.59
N ALA A 9 -3.13 5.62 -2.51
CA ALA A 9 -2.43 4.42 -2.98
C ALA A 9 -2.23 4.39 -4.52
N ASN A 10 -2.98 5.18 -5.28
CA ASN A 10 -2.79 5.36 -6.71
C ASN A 10 -1.81 6.48 -7.08
N GLY A 11 -1.29 7.24 -6.11
CA GLY A 11 -0.23 8.23 -6.32
C GLY A 11 1.16 7.60 -6.49
N PHE A 12 2.14 8.42 -6.85
CA PHE A 12 3.53 7.98 -7.05
C PHE A 12 4.10 7.29 -5.80
N ILE A 13 4.00 7.93 -4.63
CA ILE A 13 4.53 7.38 -3.38
C ILE A 13 3.69 6.19 -2.92
N GLY A 14 2.35 6.34 -2.89
CA GLY A 14 1.45 5.30 -2.39
C GLY A 14 1.58 3.98 -3.15
N SER A 15 1.62 4.02 -4.48
CA SER A 15 1.75 2.81 -5.30
C SER A 15 3.08 2.09 -5.10
N ASN A 16 4.17 2.84 -4.88
CA ASN A 16 5.47 2.25 -4.57
C ASN A 16 5.53 1.67 -3.16
N LEU A 17 4.91 2.32 -2.17
CA LEU A 17 4.78 1.76 -0.82
C LEU A 17 3.96 0.47 -0.81
N CYS A 18 2.85 0.40 -1.57
CA CYS A 18 2.07 -0.81 -1.71
C CYS A 18 2.94 -1.99 -2.16
N ARG A 19 3.73 -1.81 -3.23
CA ARG A 19 4.67 -2.85 -3.72
C ARG A 19 5.71 -3.19 -2.66
N TRP A 20 6.36 -2.18 -2.08
CA TRP A 20 7.44 -2.36 -1.12
C TRP A 20 7.04 -3.18 0.12
N PHE A 21 5.83 -2.95 0.65
CA PHE A 21 5.28 -3.70 1.78
C PHE A 21 4.80 -5.11 1.37
N ARG A 22 4.15 -5.25 0.21
CA ARG A 22 3.74 -6.56 -0.32
C ARG A 22 4.95 -7.48 -0.53
N ASP A 23 6.04 -6.97 -1.09
CA ASP A 23 7.29 -7.73 -1.30
C ASP A 23 7.94 -8.22 0.01
N ARG A 24 7.56 -7.62 1.14
CA ARG A 24 8.01 -7.99 2.49
C ARG A 24 7.01 -8.86 3.26
N GLY A 25 5.97 -9.34 2.59
CA GLY A 25 4.98 -10.24 3.18
C GLY A 25 3.94 -9.55 4.06
N TRP A 26 3.75 -8.23 3.91
CA TRP A 26 2.69 -7.51 4.60
C TRP A 26 1.34 -7.67 3.88
N GLU A 27 0.26 -7.65 4.64
CA GLU A 27 -1.06 -7.36 4.09
C GLU A 27 -1.22 -5.85 3.92
N VAL A 28 -1.70 -5.43 2.74
CA VAL A 28 -1.81 -4.03 2.37
C VAL A 28 -3.25 -3.72 2.02
N ASP A 29 -3.87 -2.84 2.78
CA ASP A 29 -5.13 -2.19 2.44
C ASP A 29 -4.81 -0.86 1.73
N ALA A 30 -5.28 -0.70 0.49
CA ALA A 30 -4.97 0.44 -0.35
C ALA A 30 -6.20 1.33 -0.51
N LEU A 31 -6.15 2.55 0.02
CA LEU A 31 -7.22 3.54 -0.11
C LEU A 31 -6.93 4.48 -1.29
N VAL A 32 -7.86 4.50 -2.24
CA VAL A 32 -7.91 5.42 -3.39
C VAL A 32 -9.21 6.19 -3.37
N ARG A 33 -9.27 7.27 -4.14
CA ARG A 33 -10.54 7.90 -4.55
C ARG A 33 -10.80 7.45 -5.98
N GLU A 34 -12.06 7.14 -6.28
CA GLU A 34 -12.66 6.85 -7.60
C GLU A 34 -11.71 6.42 -8.74
#